data_AF-A0A3E0KR72-F1
#
_entry.id   AF-A0A3E0KR72-F1
#
_cell.length_a   1.000
_cell.length_b   1.000
_cell.length_c   1.000
_cell.angle_alpha   90.00
_cell.angle_beta   90.00
_cell.angle_gamma   90.00
#
_symmetry.space_group_name_H-M   'P 1'
#
loop_
_entity.id
_entity.type
_entity.pdbx_description
1 polymer ?
#
loop_
_entity_poly.entity_id
_entity_poly.type
_entity_poly.pdbx_seq_one_letter_code
_entity_poly.pdbx_strand_id
1 'polypeptide(L)'
;MAARSHLALTYLLQQQYDRAAAEAQAALVLDPDHLLALTTLARAEAERRREVEAKEAAKRALRALWMRGRVGEAQREDVASVAAALAAVGDDRRLYQLYRLYVRGTPGPWDPHTLVILGVAAFNLGRYREARWLWRAALGKRAELDDILNGFLFAVDAVERERVPPLALDYRLPAGTSLAPADNPPGYVRAIALRTLWEGEDERAQEAALDLLSQLEDPWVAGFLFQVIRDPDLPDSLKMKAGVWLVERGFWSEDEPMEMHVEGALQEVLIRPRGAARLPKDAARWFEQALAARERGDDDTAEAAYRRVLAAVPGFVPALINLANICRQSDRCDEAEELLARALREEPGDPVVLLHLAVLRAQQEAYREAEAILNSLNPAELPRDLRPSYYGLAGHVALQLDQPNAAVAALRRGLDADPGNEQLAAALAAARVLAGDYFRGLTTPHRQPRWARQVIDPGLAWSEGLQRYTVPQLRSLARRLGLRGTSRLRKAQLAEAAALALRRRLPRVWQLLEPEEQEALLWLHAQGGIASYKALQDRFGSAEDDWSDWERNEPATVPMRLQWWGLVFVGRLPGETQPVAVIPPEVRRQLQEVWRR
;
A
#
# COMPACT_ATOMS: atom_id res chain seq x y z
N MET A 1 13.86 11.93 38.09
CA MET A 1 14.43 12.28 36.77
C MET A 1 14.39 11.09 35.81
N ALA A 2 15.12 9.97 36.04
CA ALA A 2 15.17 8.82 35.11
C ALA A 2 13.79 8.21 34.79
N ALA A 3 12.90 8.08 35.78
CA ALA A 3 11.53 7.59 35.55
C ALA A 3 10.73 8.50 34.60
N ARG A 4 10.93 9.83 34.65
CA ARG A 4 10.25 10.79 33.78
C ARG A 4 10.77 10.77 32.36
N SER A 5 12.09 10.64 32.17
CA SER A 5 12.68 10.56 30.82
C SER A 5 12.32 9.26 30.10
N HIS A 6 12.25 8.13 30.82
CA HIS A 6 11.72 6.88 30.25
C HIS A 6 10.22 6.95 29.97
N LEU A 7 9.43 7.59 30.85
CA LEU A 7 8.00 7.82 30.61
C LEU A 7 7.77 8.70 29.37
N ALA A 8 8.57 9.76 29.21
CA ALA A 8 8.54 10.60 28.03
C ALA A 8 8.82 9.81 26.74
N LEU A 9 9.84 8.94 26.76
CA LEU A 9 10.15 8.06 25.62
C LEU A 9 8.97 7.11 25.34
N THR A 10 8.36 6.52 26.36
CA THR A 10 7.18 5.65 26.19
C THR A 10 6.03 6.41 25.53
N TYR A 11 5.74 7.64 25.96
CA TYR A 11 4.73 8.47 25.32
C TYR A 11 5.08 8.80 23.87
N LEU A 12 6.35 9.05 23.56
CA LEU A 12 6.81 9.28 22.20
C LEU A 12 6.55 8.05 21.31
N LEU A 13 6.89 6.85 21.80
CA LEU A 13 6.65 5.59 21.09
C LEU A 13 5.16 5.28 20.92
N GLN A 14 4.32 5.72 21.86
CA GLN A 14 2.86 5.66 21.79
C GLN A 14 2.23 6.82 21.01
N GLN A 15 3.03 7.67 20.36
CA GLN A 15 2.58 8.82 19.55
C GLN A 15 1.79 9.88 20.36
N GLN A 16 1.96 9.91 21.68
CA GLN A 16 1.37 10.91 22.56
C GLN A 16 2.33 12.10 22.72
N TYR A 17 2.53 12.86 21.64
CA TYR A 17 3.61 13.85 21.53
C TYR A 17 3.54 14.98 22.56
N ASP A 18 2.33 15.46 22.90
CA ASP A 18 2.17 16.49 23.93
C ASP A 18 2.61 15.99 25.31
N ARG A 19 2.26 14.75 25.66
CA ARG A 19 2.66 14.12 26.93
C ARG A 19 4.16 13.81 26.94
N ALA A 20 4.70 13.36 25.81
CA ALA A 20 6.13 13.12 25.65
C ALA A 20 6.94 14.41 25.87
N ALA A 21 6.52 15.51 25.23
CA ALA A 21 7.16 16.81 25.38
C ALA A 21 7.07 17.33 26.83
N ALA A 22 5.89 17.23 27.46
CA ALA A 22 5.70 17.66 28.84
C ALA A 22 6.58 16.89 29.84
N GLU A 23 6.63 15.56 29.76
CA GLU A 23 7.47 14.75 30.66
C GLU A 23 8.96 14.93 30.38
N ALA A 24 9.35 15.11 29.11
CA ALA A 24 10.73 15.42 28.76
C ALA A 24 11.15 16.79 29.33
N GLN A 25 10.33 17.83 29.19
CA GLN A 25 10.58 19.14 29.79
C GLN A 25 10.65 19.06 31.32
N ALA A 26 9.76 18.31 31.97
CA ALA A 26 9.80 18.11 33.42
C ALA A 26 11.08 17.38 33.88
N ALA A 27 11.60 16.44 33.09
CA ALA A 27 12.89 15.83 33.36
C ALA A 27 14.05 16.84 33.23
N LEU A 28 14.00 17.74 32.23
CA LEU A 28 15.02 18.76 31.97
C LEU A 28 15.05 19.90 33.01
N VAL A 29 13.96 20.13 33.74
CA VAL A 29 13.98 21.03 34.91
C VAL A 29 14.87 20.48 36.02
N LEU A 30 14.92 19.15 36.18
CA LEU A 30 15.74 18.48 37.20
C LEU A 30 17.19 18.30 36.77
N ASP A 31 17.41 18.02 35.48
CA ASP A 31 18.73 17.85 34.88
C ASP A 31 18.73 18.46 33.46
N PRO A 32 19.22 19.70 33.29
CA PRO A 32 19.16 20.42 32.02
C PRO A 32 19.90 19.76 30.85
N ASP A 33 20.88 18.88 31.14
CA ASP A 33 21.70 18.21 30.14
C ASP A 33 21.36 16.72 30.00
N HIS A 34 20.20 16.29 30.52
CA HIS A 34 19.77 14.90 30.46
C HIS A 34 19.50 14.44 29.02
N LEU A 35 20.43 13.63 28.47
CA LEU A 35 20.48 13.30 27.05
C LEU A 35 19.18 12.68 26.51
N LEU A 36 18.66 11.63 27.16
CA LEU A 36 17.43 10.96 26.71
C LEU A 36 16.22 11.90 26.74
N ALA A 37 16.18 12.87 27.66
CA ALA A 37 15.08 13.83 27.70
C ALA A 37 15.22 14.86 26.58
N LEU A 38 16.44 15.34 26.28
CA LEU A 38 16.70 16.25 25.16
C LEU A 38 16.38 15.60 23.81
N THR A 39 16.79 14.36 23.58
CA THR A 39 16.52 13.64 22.31
C THR A 39 15.04 13.31 22.15
N THR A 40 14.36 12.93 23.23
CA THR A 40 12.90 12.70 23.23
C THR A 40 12.14 14.00 22.96
N LEU A 41 12.52 15.11 23.61
CA LEU A 41 11.90 16.41 23.40
C LEU A 41 12.07 16.88 21.94
N ALA A 42 13.28 16.77 21.38
CA ALA A 42 13.54 17.13 19.99
C ALA A 42 12.61 16.39 19.01
N ARG A 43 12.45 15.08 19.19
CA ARG A 43 11.57 14.25 18.36
C ARG A 43 10.09 14.59 18.57
N ALA A 44 9.66 14.79 19.81
CA ALA A 44 8.27 15.15 20.11
C ALA A 44 7.89 16.51 19.53
N GLU A 45 8.76 17.52 19.67
CA GLU A 45 8.51 18.86 19.12
C GLU A 45 8.55 18.89 17.59
N ALA A 46 9.38 18.05 16.96
CA ALA A 46 9.38 17.90 15.50
C ALA A 46 8.01 17.41 14.99
N GLU A 47 7.44 16.39 15.63
CA GLU A 47 6.10 15.85 15.28
C GLU A 47 4.99 16.87 15.53
N ARG A 48 5.14 17.73 16.54
CA ARG A 48 4.22 18.84 16.85
C ARG A 48 4.40 20.06 15.94
N ARG A 49 5.28 19.98 14.92
CA ARG A 49 5.65 21.08 14.01
C ARG A 49 6.18 22.32 14.73
N ARG A 50 6.84 22.12 15.88
CA ARG A 50 7.50 23.13 16.70
C ARG A 50 9.00 23.18 16.34
N GLU A 51 9.29 23.65 15.13
CA GLU A 51 10.64 23.52 14.54
C GLU A 51 11.75 24.19 15.36
N VAL A 52 11.48 25.36 15.92
CA VAL A 52 12.48 26.13 16.66
C VAL A 52 12.88 25.39 17.94
N GLU A 53 11.88 24.94 18.70
CA GLU A 53 12.02 24.19 19.93
C GLU A 53 12.71 22.84 19.67
N ALA A 54 12.29 22.13 18.62
CA ALA A 54 12.89 20.86 18.22
C ALA A 54 14.38 21.01 17.86
N LYS A 55 14.72 22.01 17.02
CA LYS A 55 16.10 22.29 16.61
C LYS A 55 16.97 22.67 17.79
N GLU A 56 16.45 23.44 18.75
CA GLU A 56 17.23 23.80 19.94
C GLU A 56 17.44 22.61 20.89
N ALA A 57 16.41 21.78 21.11
CA ALA A 57 16.54 20.55 21.89
C ALA A 57 17.58 19.58 21.28
N ALA A 58 17.57 19.41 19.96
CA ALA A 58 18.54 18.57 19.25
C ALA A 58 19.99 19.11 19.36
N LYS A 59 20.18 20.43 19.25
CA LYS A 59 21.50 21.07 19.47
C LYS A 59 22.00 20.88 20.89
N ARG A 60 21.12 21.01 21.89
CA ARG A 60 21.45 20.74 23.30
C ARG A 60 21.84 19.28 23.50
N ALA A 61 21.11 18.34 22.90
CA ALA A 61 21.45 16.91 22.97
C ALA A 61 22.86 16.63 22.42
N LEU A 62 23.22 17.23 21.28
CA LEU A 62 24.57 17.10 20.71
C LEU A 62 25.65 17.68 21.64
N ARG A 63 25.39 18.83 22.28
CA ARG A 63 26.32 19.41 23.28
C ARG A 63 26.50 18.49 24.49
N ALA A 64 25.42 17.93 25.02
CA ALA A 64 25.46 17.01 26.15
C ALA A 64 26.25 15.72 25.81
N LEU A 65 26.04 15.16 24.62
CA LEU A 65 26.84 14.02 24.13
C LEU A 65 28.32 14.36 23.99
N TRP A 66 28.64 15.56 23.49
CA TRP A 66 30.04 16.00 23.37
C TRP A 66 30.73 16.07 24.74
N MET A 67 30.05 16.60 25.76
CA MET A 67 30.59 16.66 27.12
C MET A 67 30.83 15.27 27.71
N ARG A 68 29.88 14.33 27.58
CA ARG A 68 30.06 12.92 27.97
C ARG A 68 31.22 12.25 27.23
N GLY A 69 31.39 12.55 25.94
CA GLY A 69 32.48 12.03 25.14
C GLY A 69 33.86 12.44 25.65
N ARG A 70 34.02 13.68 26.16
CA ARG A 70 35.31 14.17 26.69
C ARG A 70 35.76 13.44 27.95
N VAL A 71 34.83 12.88 28.71
CA VAL A 71 35.11 12.10 29.94
C VAL A 71 35.08 10.58 29.69
N GLY A 72 34.91 10.14 28.44
CA GLY A 72 34.90 8.72 28.06
C GLY A 72 33.61 7.98 28.41
N GLU A 73 32.53 8.69 28.71
CA GLU A 73 31.25 8.12 29.14
C GLU A 73 30.22 7.99 28.00
N ALA A 74 30.53 8.45 26.79
CA ALA A 74 29.62 8.38 25.64
C ALA A 74 29.45 6.93 25.16
N GLN A 75 28.21 6.44 25.21
CA GLN A 75 27.83 5.10 24.72
C GLN A 75 27.35 5.15 23.26
N ARG A 76 27.22 3.99 22.61
CA ARG A 76 26.74 3.94 21.20
C ARG A 76 25.25 4.29 21.10
N GLU A 77 24.48 3.91 22.11
CA GLU A 77 23.06 4.20 22.27
C GLU A 77 22.81 5.71 22.41
N ASP A 78 23.74 6.43 23.06
CA ASP A 78 23.72 7.88 23.15
C ASP A 78 23.90 8.52 21.76
N VAL A 79 24.85 8.02 20.97
CA VAL A 79 25.08 8.47 19.58
C VAL A 79 23.87 8.18 18.70
N ALA A 80 23.27 6.98 18.80
CA ALA A 80 22.06 6.61 18.07
C ALA A 80 20.88 7.53 18.43
N SER A 81 20.70 7.83 19.72
CA SER A 81 19.63 8.71 20.20
C SER A 81 19.78 10.15 19.70
N VAL A 82 21.01 10.69 19.68
CA VAL A 82 21.29 12.02 19.13
C VAL A 82 21.13 12.03 17.61
N ALA A 83 21.55 10.97 16.92
CA ALA A 83 21.33 10.84 15.48
C ALA A 83 19.83 10.88 15.14
N ALA A 84 18.99 10.12 15.86
CA ALA A 84 17.55 10.14 15.67
C ALA A 84 16.93 11.53 15.93
N ALA A 85 17.41 12.25 16.95
CA ALA A 85 16.95 13.61 17.25
C ALA A 85 17.33 14.63 16.17
N LEU A 86 18.56 14.56 15.63
CA LEU A 86 19.01 15.43 14.54
C LEU A 86 18.32 15.09 13.21
N ALA A 87 18.02 13.81 12.96
CA ALA A 87 17.26 13.35 11.80
C ALA A 87 15.82 13.89 11.83
N ALA A 88 15.17 13.87 13.00
CA ALA A 88 13.81 14.39 13.16
C ALA A 88 13.69 15.89 12.82
N VAL A 89 14.79 16.64 12.91
CA VAL A 89 14.83 18.08 12.56
C VAL A 89 15.53 18.37 11.23
N GLY A 90 15.93 17.33 10.48
CA GLY A 90 16.57 17.45 9.17
C GLY A 90 17.94 18.14 9.17
N ASP A 91 18.77 17.94 10.20
CA ASP A 91 20.07 18.64 10.31
C ASP A 91 21.25 17.81 9.77
N ASP A 92 21.39 17.77 8.44
CA ASP A 92 22.43 16.99 7.75
C ASP A 92 23.85 17.35 8.23
N ARG A 93 24.12 18.64 8.46
CA ARG A 93 25.45 19.14 8.84
C ARG A 93 25.88 18.60 10.19
N ARG A 94 24.99 18.64 11.18
CA ARG A 94 25.28 18.12 12.54
C ARG A 94 25.30 16.60 12.57
N LEU A 95 24.47 15.93 11.77
CA LEU A 95 24.56 14.47 11.59
C LEU A 95 25.92 14.05 11.02
N TYR A 96 26.42 14.74 10.00
CA TYR A 96 27.73 14.45 9.45
C TYR A 96 28.87 14.77 10.43
N GLN A 97 28.73 15.81 11.26
CA GLN A 97 29.67 16.06 12.36
C GLN A 97 29.67 14.90 13.38
N LEU A 98 28.50 14.39 13.76
CA LEU A 98 28.35 13.23 14.64
C LEU A 98 29.05 11.99 14.05
N TYR A 99 28.83 11.70 12.77
CA TYR A 99 29.53 10.63 12.05
C TYR A 99 31.05 10.77 12.15
N ARG A 100 31.59 11.96 11.85
CA ARG A 100 33.04 12.22 11.86
C ARG A 100 33.69 12.03 13.23
N LEU A 101 32.97 12.35 14.30
CA LEU A 101 33.51 12.31 15.66
C LEU A 101 33.41 10.93 16.31
N TYR A 102 32.31 10.21 16.07
CA TYR A 102 31.98 9.01 16.85
C TYR A 102 31.98 7.71 16.04
N VAL A 103 31.76 7.77 14.73
CA VAL A 103 31.54 6.57 13.89
C VAL A 103 32.71 6.32 12.94
N ARG A 104 33.26 7.38 12.33
CA ARG A 104 34.33 7.27 11.35
C ARG A 104 35.60 6.71 12.00
N GLY A 105 36.08 5.58 11.47
CA GLY A 105 37.31 4.94 11.95
C GLY A 105 37.14 4.14 13.25
N THR A 106 35.92 4.01 13.75
CA THR A 106 35.60 3.24 14.97
C THR A 106 34.96 1.89 14.58
N PRO A 107 35.72 0.78 14.56
CA PRO A 107 35.17 -0.53 14.25
C PRO A 107 34.24 -1.01 15.38
N GLY A 108 33.00 -1.37 15.04
CA GLY A 108 32.05 -1.93 16.01
C GLY A 108 30.66 -2.15 15.43
N PRO A 109 29.83 -3.02 16.04
CA PRO A 109 28.44 -3.22 15.63
C PRO A 109 27.61 -1.97 15.94
N TRP A 110 27.58 -1.04 14.99
CA TRP A 110 26.62 0.06 14.97
C TRP A 110 25.24 -0.44 14.60
N ASP A 111 24.24 0.14 15.25
CA ASP A 111 22.83 -0.07 14.92
C ASP A 111 22.56 0.29 13.44
N PRO A 112 21.90 -0.59 12.66
CA PRO A 112 21.63 -0.36 11.24
C PRO A 112 20.86 0.93 10.95
N HIS A 113 19.87 1.31 11.78
CA HIS A 113 19.12 2.56 11.56
C HIS A 113 20.01 3.79 11.74
N THR A 114 20.92 3.76 12.72
CA THR A 114 21.91 4.84 12.90
C THR A 114 22.80 4.98 11.67
N LEU A 115 23.26 3.87 11.08
CA LEU A 115 24.04 3.90 9.84
C LEU A 115 23.24 4.43 8.65
N VAL A 116 21.96 4.07 8.55
CA VAL A 116 21.03 4.61 7.53
C VAL A 116 20.93 6.12 7.64
N ILE A 117 20.61 6.65 8.83
CA ILE A 117 20.46 8.09 9.09
C ILE A 117 21.74 8.84 8.73
N LEU A 118 22.90 8.38 9.19
CA LEU A 118 24.17 9.03 8.90
C LEU A 118 24.51 8.97 7.39
N GLY A 119 24.11 7.89 6.71
CA GLY A 119 24.27 7.74 5.27
C GLY A 119 23.40 8.72 4.49
N VAL A 120 22.16 8.95 4.91
CA VAL A 120 21.26 9.97 4.32
C VAL A 120 21.86 11.38 4.48
N ALA A 121 22.36 11.72 5.67
CA ALA A 121 23.04 13.00 5.88
C ALA A 121 24.28 13.17 4.99
N ALA A 122 25.09 12.11 4.85
CA ALA A 122 26.24 12.12 3.96
C ALA A 122 25.82 12.30 2.49
N PHE A 123 24.75 11.62 2.05
CA PHE A 123 24.19 11.75 0.71
C PHE A 123 23.72 13.18 0.41
N ASN A 124 22.89 13.76 1.29
CA ASN A 124 22.36 15.11 1.15
C ASN A 124 23.47 16.18 1.09
N LEU A 125 24.63 15.92 1.71
CA LEU A 125 25.81 16.78 1.66
C LEU A 125 26.78 16.50 0.49
N GLY A 126 26.42 15.61 -0.45
CA GLY A 126 27.26 15.23 -1.58
C GLY A 126 28.47 14.36 -1.22
N ARG A 127 28.43 13.67 -0.07
CA ARG A 127 29.50 12.76 0.42
C ARG A 127 29.17 11.31 0.06
N TYR A 128 29.06 11.04 -1.24
CA TYR A 128 28.56 9.77 -1.77
C TYR A 128 29.41 8.55 -1.40
N ARG A 129 30.74 8.70 -1.31
CA ARG A 129 31.64 7.61 -0.88
C ARG A 129 31.34 7.17 0.55
N GLU A 130 31.16 8.11 1.46
CA GLU A 130 30.80 7.83 2.86
C GLU A 130 29.38 7.27 2.98
N ALA A 131 28.40 7.82 2.25
CA ALA A 131 27.03 7.29 2.21
C ALA A 131 27.03 5.81 1.78
N ARG A 132 27.72 5.48 0.69
CA ARG A 132 27.86 4.11 0.17
C ARG A 132 28.50 3.17 1.18
N TRP A 133 29.54 3.62 1.88
CA TRP A 133 30.19 2.83 2.92
C TRP A 133 29.25 2.54 4.09
N LEU A 134 28.54 3.56 4.58
CA LEU A 134 27.59 3.44 5.70
C LEU A 134 26.44 2.48 5.37
N TRP A 135 25.84 2.62 4.20
CA TRP A 135 24.72 1.77 3.78
C TRP A 135 25.15 0.33 3.49
N ARG A 136 26.32 0.10 2.87
CA ARG A 136 26.88 -1.25 2.73
C ARG A 136 27.20 -1.90 4.07
N ALA A 137 27.62 -1.12 5.06
CA ALA A 137 27.84 -1.60 6.43
C ALA A 137 26.53 -1.91 7.18
N ALA A 138 25.38 -1.43 6.71
CA ALA A 138 24.05 -1.73 7.25
C ALA A 138 23.37 -2.91 6.54
N LEU A 139 23.73 -3.17 5.28
CA LEU A 139 23.13 -4.21 4.43
C LEU A 139 23.28 -5.61 5.05
N GLY A 140 22.21 -6.40 4.97
CA GLY A 140 22.16 -7.77 5.49
C GLY A 140 22.06 -7.88 7.01
N LYS A 141 22.06 -6.76 7.75
CA LYS A 141 21.87 -6.76 9.20
C LYS A 141 20.39 -6.83 9.60
N ARG A 142 19.49 -6.31 8.76
CA ARG A 142 18.03 -6.38 8.92
C ARG A 142 17.37 -6.46 7.56
N ALA A 143 16.64 -7.54 7.31
CA ALA A 143 15.98 -7.79 6.03
C ALA A 143 15.01 -6.65 5.62
N GLU A 144 14.34 -6.03 6.60
CA GLU A 144 13.41 -4.90 6.37
C GLU A 144 14.08 -3.64 5.79
N LEU A 145 15.41 -3.50 5.95
CA LEU A 145 16.17 -2.37 5.44
C LEU A 145 16.84 -2.63 4.10
N ASP A 146 16.94 -3.89 3.66
CA ASP A 146 17.79 -4.24 2.53
C ASP A 146 17.28 -3.62 1.21
N ASP A 147 15.97 -3.64 0.97
CA ASP A 147 15.40 -2.99 -0.22
C ASP A 147 15.58 -1.46 -0.21
N ILE A 148 15.45 -0.85 0.97
CA ILE A 148 15.66 0.59 1.15
C ILE A 148 17.12 0.95 0.88
N LEU A 149 18.04 0.20 1.47
CA LEU A 149 19.48 0.40 1.32
C LEU A 149 19.91 0.20 -0.14
N ASN A 150 19.34 -0.78 -0.84
CA ASN A 150 19.60 -0.98 -2.26
C ASN A 150 19.05 0.19 -3.11
N GLY A 151 17.86 0.70 -2.78
CA GLY A 151 17.33 1.92 -3.42
C GLY A 151 18.23 3.13 -3.17
N PHE A 152 18.74 3.31 -1.96
CA PHE A 152 19.68 4.40 -1.63
C PHE A 152 21.03 4.27 -2.35
N LEU A 153 21.57 3.06 -2.44
CA LEU A 153 22.79 2.80 -3.22
C LEU A 153 22.57 3.08 -4.70
N PHE A 154 21.41 2.72 -5.26
CA PHE A 154 21.03 3.09 -6.62
C PHE A 154 20.97 4.62 -6.79
N ALA A 155 20.33 5.33 -5.86
CA ALA A 155 20.22 6.79 -5.93
C ALA A 155 21.60 7.50 -5.94
N VAL A 156 22.58 6.97 -5.20
CA VAL A 156 23.99 7.43 -5.29
C VAL A 156 24.53 7.25 -6.70
N ASP A 157 24.42 6.04 -7.26
CA ASP A 157 24.96 5.75 -8.58
C ASP A 157 24.23 6.56 -9.67
N ALA A 158 22.93 6.81 -9.52
CA ALA A 158 22.14 7.61 -10.45
C ALA A 158 22.55 9.09 -10.44
N VAL A 159 22.78 9.69 -9.26
CA VAL A 159 23.24 11.08 -9.16
C VAL A 159 24.69 11.22 -9.61
N GLU A 160 25.60 10.32 -9.21
CA GLU A 160 27.02 10.38 -9.61
C GLU A 160 27.22 10.20 -11.13
N ARG A 161 26.29 9.53 -11.81
CA ARG A 161 26.29 9.34 -13.26
C ARG A 161 25.43 10.36 -14.01
N GLU A 162 24.90 11.36 -13.31
CA GLU A 162 24.02 12.40 -13.88
C GLU A 162 22.75 11.84 -14.55
N ARG A 163 22.34 10.61 -14.21
CA ARG A 163 21.08 10.00 -14.68
C ARG A 163 19.85 10.65 -14.05
N VAL A 164 20.03 11.28 -12.89
CA VAL A 164 19.02 12.12 -12.25
C VAL A 164 19.66 13.39 -11.71
N PRO A 165 18.93 14.51 -11.61
CA PRO A 165 19.43 15.69 -10.94
C PRO A 165 19.74 15.41 -9.46
N PRO A 166 20.61 16.20 -8.82
CA PRO A 166 20.84 16.10 -7.38
C PRO A 166 19.52 16.16 -6.60
N LEU A 167 19.30 15.18 -5.74
CA LEU A 167 18.09 15.06 -4.91
C LEU A 167 18.46 14.99 -3.44
N ALA A 168 17.52 15.36 -2.58
CA ALA A 168 17.63 15.16 -1.14
C ALA A 168 16.73 13.99 -0.71
N LEU A 169 17.24 13.17 0.21
CA LEU A 169 16.49 12.10 0.85
C LEU A 169 16.04 12.58 2.23
N ASP A 170 14.79 12.29 2.58
CA ASP A 170 14.31 12.46 3.94
C ASP A 170 14.69 11.26 4.83
N TYR A 171 14.44 11.40 6.14
CA TYR A 171 14.84 10.43 7.16
C TYR A 171 13.75 9.42 7.55
N ARG A 172 12.60 9.42 6.87
CA ARG A 172 11.48 8.53 7.20
C ARG A 172 11.80 7.10 6.75
N LEU A 173 11.37 6.09 7.53
CA LEU A 173 11.54 4.66 7.24
C LEU A 173 10.24 3.89 7.56
N PRO A 174 9.99 2.70 6.97
CA PRO A 174 8.82 1.89 7.27
C PRO A 174 8.82 1.39 8.73
N ALA A 175 7.82 1.82 9.51
CA ALA A 175 7.55 1.52 10.93
C ALA A 175 8.66 1.91 11.95
N GLY A 176 8.49 2.90 12.84
CA GLY A 176 7.43 3.89 13.00
C GLY A 176 7.96 5.10 13.76
N THR A 177 7.95 6.26 13.13
CA THR A 177 7.76 7.60 13.69
C THR A 177 7.57 8.54 12.51
N SER A 178 6.46 9.27 12.54
CA SER A 178 5.92 10.17 11.53
C SER A 178 5.25 9.53 10.30
N LEU A 179 3.94 9.34 10.42
CA LEU A 179 2.98 9.17 9.34
C LEU A 179 2.15 10.45 9.15
N ALA A 180 2.74 11.64 9.39
CA ALA A 180 2.11 12.82 8.86
C ALA A 180 1.91 12.60 7.35
N PRO A 181 0.70 12.76 6.80
CA PRO A 181 0.53 12.84 5.37
C PRO A 181 1.41 14.01 4.93
N ALA A 182 2.55 13.68 4.34
CA ALA A 182 3.36 14.67 3.69
C ALA A 182 2.85 14.73 2.25
N ASP A 183 2.79 15.93 1.71
CA ASP A 183 2.46 16.16 0.30
C ASP A 183 3.42 15.37 -0.62
N ASN A 184 4.61 15.00 -0.12
CA ASN A 184 5.59 14.17 -0.79
C ASN A 184 5.85 12.80 -0.09
N PRO A 185 5.99 11.70 -0.86
CA PRO A 185 6.33 10.38 -0.35
C PRO A 185 7.70 10.38 0.36
N PRO A 186 7.91 9.45 1.31
CA PRO A 186 9.18 9.27 2.01
C PRO A 186 10.39 9.12 1.07
N GLY A 187 11.56 9.54 1.53
CA GLY A 187 12.81 9.48 0.78
C GLY A 187 13.16 8.07 0.31
N TYR A 188 12.90 7.05 1.15
CA TYR A 188 13.08 5.66 0.75
C TYR A 188 12.15 5.23 -0.38
N VAL A 189 10.91 5.74 -0.43
CA VAL A 189 9.97 5.47 -1.52
C VAL A 189 10.47 6.09 -2.81
N ARG A 190 10.98 7.34 -2.77
CA ARG A 190 11.62 7.99 -3.93
C ARG A 190 12.80 7.16 -4.45
N ALA A 191 13.66 6.68 -3.56
CA ALA A 191 14.84 5.90 -3.93
C ALA A 191 14.49 4.53 -4.52
N ILE A 192 13.48 3.86 -3.97
CA ILE A 192 12.97 2.58 -4.52
C ILE A 192 12.32 2.83 -5.89
N ALA A 193 11.48 3.87 -6.03
CA ALA A 193 10.85 4.19 -7.31
C ALA A 193 11.89 4.51 -8.39
N LEU A 194 12.95 5.26 -8.05
CA LEU A 194 14.09 5.48 -8.94
C LEU A 194 14.72 4.15 -9.37
N ARG A 195 15.04 3.25 -8.43
CA ARG A 195 15.59 1.94 -8.77
C ARG A 195 14.63 1.16 -9.68
N THR A 196 13.33 1.12 -9.35
CA THR A 196 12.31 0.42 -10.12
C THR A 196 12.19 0.96 -11.54
N LEU A 197 12.32 2.27 -11.75
CA LEU A 197 12.23 2.87 -13.09
C LEU A 197 13.33 2.34 -14.03
N TRP A 198 14.57 2.19 -13.56
CA TRP A 198 15.70 1.75 -14.41
C TRP A 198 16.03 0.25 -14.32
N GLU A 199 15.82 -0.40 -13.18
CA GLU A 199 16.18 -1.80 -12.95
C GLU A 199 14.96 -2.74 -12.91
N GLY A 200 13.74 -2.20 -13.04
CA GLY A 200 12.52 -2.99 -13.06
C GLY A 200 12.44 -3.97 -14.23
N GLU A 201 11.98 -5.20 -13.97
CA GLU A 201 11.80 -6.23 -15.01
C GLU A 201 10.50 -6.07 -15.81
N ASP A 202 9.52 -5.32 -15.27
CA ASP A 202 8.19 -5.11 -15.86
C ASP A 202 7.95 -3.63 -16.10
N GLU A 203 7.62 -3.30 -17.35
CA GLU A 203 7.32 -1.95 -17.82
C GLU A 203 6.16 -1.31 -17.06
N ARG A 204 5.19 -2.10 -16.56
CA ARG A 204 4.10 -1.60 -15.70
C ARG A 204 4.62 -1.08 -14.36
N ALA A 205 5.61 -1.75 -13.78
CA ALA A 205 6.20 -1.31 -12.52
C ALA A 205 7.08 -0.07 -12.74
N GLN A 206 7.79 -0.01 -13.88
CA GLN A 206 8.54 1.18 -14.28
C GLN A 206 7.61 2.38 -14.51
N GLU A 207 6.48 2.17 -15.18
CA GLU A 207 5.46 3.19 -15.41
C GLU A 207 4.84 3.71 -14.10
N ALA A 208 4.47 2.82 -13.19
CA ALA A 208 3.96 3.21 -11.87
C ALA A 208 5.00 4.01 -11.05
N ALA A 209 6.29 3.66 -11.18
CA ALA A 209 7.37 4.39 -10.54
C ALA A 209 7.57 5.78 -11.18
N LEU A 210 7.49 5.89 -12.51
CA LEU A 210 7.53 7.16 -13.23
C LEU A 210 6.38 8.06 -12.79
N ASP A 211 5.15 7.56 -12.72
CA ASP A 211 3.99 8.35 -12.30
C ASP A 211 4.13 8.87 -10.87
N LEU A 212 4.56 8.00 -9.95
CA LEU A 212 4.76 8.38 -8.55
C LEU A 212 5.80 9.51 -8.42
N LEU A 213 6.89 9.46 -9.18
CA LEU A 213 7.93 10.49 -9.18
C LEU A 213 7.50 11.76 -9.93
N SER A 214 6.66 11.62 -10.95
CA SER A 214 6.19 12.74 -11.78
C SER A 214 5.08 13.56 -11.10
N GLN A 215 4.36 12.97 -10.15
CA GLN A 215 3.32 13.64 -9.35
C GLN A 215 3.87 14.48 -8.20
N LEU A 216 5.16 14.42 -7.90
CA LEU A 216 5.75 15.15 -6.79
C LEU A 216 5.61 16.67 -6.99
N GLU A 217 5.27 17.39 -5.91
CA GLU A 217 5.30 18.85 -5.87
C GLU A 217 6.71 19.35 -5.50
N ASP A 218 7.72 18.89 -6.25
CA ASP A 218 9.13 19.18 -6.03
C ASP A 218 9.73 19.83 -7.30
N PRO A 219 10.44 20.97 -7.21
CA PRO A 219 11.16 21.56 -8.35
C PRO A 219 12.13 20.60 -9.06
N TRP A 220 12.58 19.55 -8.37
CA TRP A 220 13.41 18.48 -8.93
C TRP A 220 12.75 17.74 -10.10
N VAL A 221 11.41 17.66 -10.14
CA VAL A 221 10.67 16.84 -11.12
C VAL A 221 10.94 17.23 -12.56
N ALA A 222 11.00 18.53 -12.87
CA ALA A 222 11.26 18.98 -14.23
C ALA A 222 12.59 18.42 -14.75
N GLY A 223 13.67 18.60 -13.97
CA GLY A 223 14.99 18.07 -14.33
C GLY A 223 15.02 16.54 -14.41
N PHE A 224 14.29 15.86 -13.53
CA PHE A 224 14.16 14.40 -13.58
C PHE A 224 13.48 13.93 -14.88
N LEU A 225 12.35 14.52 -15.25
CA LEU A 225 11.65 14.18 -16.48
C LEU A 225 12.50 14.43 -17.73
N PHE A 226 13.28 15.53 -17.74
CA PHE A 226 14.25 15.79 -18.81
C PHE A 226 15.31 14.69 -18.93
N GLN A 227 15.81 14.16 -17.81
CA GLN A 227 16.75 13.04 -17.84
C GLN A 227 16.10 11.77 -18.37
N VAL A 228 14.85 11.49 -17.98
CA VAL A 228 14.09 10.32 -18.47
C VAL A 228 13.95 10.36 -19.99
N ILE A 229 13.50 11.48 -20.58
CA ILE A 229 13.33 11.55 -22.05
C ILE A 229 14.65 11.48 -22.82
N ARG A 230 15.78 11.76 -22.17
CA ARG A 230 17.13 11.72 -22.75
C ARG A 230 17.85 10.40 -22.52
N ASP A 231 17.32 9.50 -21.70
CA ASP A 231 17.98 8.24 -21.40
C ASP A 231 17.79 7.23 -22.55
N PRO A 232 18.85 6.78 -23.24
CA PRO A 232 18.73 5.83 -24.34
C PRO A 232 18.37 4.41 -23.87
N ASP A 233 18.60 4.08 -22.60
CA ASP A 233 18.37 2.74 -22.04
C ASP A 233 16.90 2.52 -21.63
N LEU A 234 16.12 3.61 -21.49
CA LEU A 234 14.70 3.52 -21.12
C LEU A 234 13.79 3.26 -22.34
N PRO A 235 12.71 2.46 -22.15
CA PRO A 235 11.68 2.24 -23.17
C PRO A 235 11.07 3.54 -23.73
N ASP A 236 10.78 3.55 -25.03
CA ASP A 236 10.19 4.71 -25.72
C ASP A 236 8.84 5.12 -25.12
N SER A 237 8.03 4.16 -24.69
CA SER A 237 6.76 4.38 -23.97
C SER A 237 6.91 5.25 -22.72
N LEU A 238 7.89 4.96 -21.86
CA LEU A 238 8.16 5.71 -20.63
C LEU A 238 8.68 7.12 -20.95
N LYS A 239 9.51 7.26 -21.99
CA LYS A 239 10.01 8.56 -22.45
C LYS A 239 8.89 9.41 -23.02
N MET A 240 7.99 8.83 -23.82
CA MET A 240 6.79 9.53 -24.30
C MET A 240 5.91 9.97 -23.14
N LYS A 241 5.71 9.12 -22.13
CA LYS A 241 4.94 9.45 -20.93
C LYS A 241 5.58 10.59 -20.12
N ALA A 242 6.90 10.55 -19.93
CA ALA A 242 7.64 11.63 -19.27
C ALA A 242 7.55 12.96 -20.06
N GLY A 243 7.57 12.88 -21.38
CA GLY A 243 7.34 14.02 -22.26
C GLY A 243 5.94 14.61 -22.15
N VAL A 244 4.90 13.77 -22.02
CA VAL A 244 3.53 14.22 -21.71
C VAL A 244 3.50 14.94 -20.37
N TRP A 245 4.10 14.37 -19.33
CA TRP A 245 4.21 15.01 -18.00
C TRP A 245 4.92 16.37 -18.05
N LEU A 246 5.99 16.52 -18.85
CA LEU A 246 6.68 17.81 -19.03
C LEU A 246 5.74 18.89 -19.59
N VAL A 247 4.90 18.51 -20.54
CA VAL A 247 3.97 19.42 -21.19
C VAL A 247 2.78 19.76 -20.29
N GLU A 248 2.12 18.75 -19.72
CA GLU A 248 0.95 18.93 -18.84
C GLU A 248 1.26 19.75 -17.59
N ARG A 249 2.49 19.63 -17.07
CA ARG A 249 2.95 20.43 -15.92
C ARG A 249 3.49 21.80 -16.31
N GLY A 250 3.49 22.15 -17.60
CA GLY A 250 3.94 23.43 -18.11
C GLY A 250 5.46 23.64 -18.05
N PHE A 251 6.24 22.56 -17.95
CA PHE A 251 7.71 22.62 -18.04
C PHE A 251 8.20 22.72 -19.48
N TRP A 252 7.36 22.33 -20.45
CA TRP A 252 7.62 22.45 -21.88
C TRP A 252 6.39 22.97 -22.63
N SER A 253 6.60 23.65 -23.75
CA SER A 253 5.52 24.16 -24.59
C SER A 253 5.00 23.09 -25.55
N GLU A 254 3.68 22.95 -25.67
CA GLU A 254 3.02 22.02 -26.63
C GLU A 254 3.37 22.28 -28.10
N ASP A 255 3.78 23.50 -28.42
CA ASP A 255 4.12 23.95 -29.77
C ASP A 255 5.63 23.87 -30.06
N GLU A 256 6.43 23.46 -29.08
CA GLU A 256 7.87 23.36 -29.20
C GLU A 256 8.27 21.87 -29.25
N PRO A 257 8.99 21.42 -30.30
CA PRO A 257 9.49 20.05 -30.32
C PRO A 257 10.51 19.87 -29.20
N MET A 258 10.40 18.78 -28.45
CA MET A 258 11.42 18.38 -27.48
C MET A 258 12.35 17.36 -28.11
N GLU A 259 13.65 17.59 -27.98
CA GLU A 259 14.64 16.58 -28.30
C GLU A 259 14.59 15.45 -27.24
N MET A 260 14.34 14.23 -27.69
CA MET A 260 14.26 13.03 -26.84
C MET A 260 14.78 11.80 -27.58
N HIS A 261 15.21 10.77 -26.84
CA HIS A 261 15.62 9.51 -27.44
C HIS A 261 14.39 8.69 -27.84
N VAL A 262 14.24 8.40 -29.13
CA VAL A 262 13.20 7.51 -29.69
C VAL A 262 13.86 6.56 -30.68
N GLU A 263 13.51 5.28 -30.64
CA GLU A 263 14.09 4.23 -31.49
C GLU A 263 15.63 4.21 -31.45
N GLY A 264 16.21 4.53 -30.29
CA GLY A 264 17.66 4.53 -30.05
C GLY A 264 18.42 5.77 -30.57
N ALA A 265 17.75 6.75 -31.16
CA ALA A 265 18.37 8.00 -31.64
C ALA A 265 17.76 9.23 -30.97
N LEU A 266 18.54 10.29 -30.81
CA LEU A 266 18.02 11.59 -30.36
C LEU A 266 17.26 12.23 -31.52
N GLN A 267 15.98 12.54 -31.30
CA GLN A 267 15.07 13.07 -32.30
C GLN A 267 14.25 14.23 -31.72
N GLU A 268 13.92 15.21 -32.55
CA GLU A 268 12.93 16.23 -32.20
C GLU A 268 11.53 15.64 -32.29
N VAL A 269 10.83 15.60 -31.16
CA VAL A 269 9.48 15.04 -31.05
C VAL A 269 8.55 16.13 -30.53
N LEU A 270 7.53 16.44 -31.32
CA LEU A 270 6.47 17.34 -30.89
C LEU A 270 5.42 16.53 -30.12
N ILE A 271 5.37 16.72 -28.80
CA ILE A 271 4.37 16.07 -27.96
C ILE A 271 3.19 17.02 -27.78
N ARG A 272 2.06 16.59 -28.33
CA ARG A 272 0.75 17.22 -28.10
C ARG A 272 -0.10 16.25 -27.28
N PRO A 273 -0.17 16.44 -25.95
CA PRO A 273 -1.10 15.67 -25.14
C PRO A 273 -2.50 15.83 -25.72
N ARG A 274 -3.21 14.72 -25.98
CA ARG A 274 -4.62 14.80 -26.35
C ARG A 274 -5.38 15.32 -25.12
N GLY A 275 -6.06 16.45 -25.27
CA GLY A 275 -7.02 16.97 -24.27
C GLY A 275 -6.66 18.28 -23.56
N ALA A 276 -5.46 18.82 -23.73
CA ALA A 276 -5.13 20.15 -23.19
C ALA A 276 -5.56 21.28 -24.15
N ALA A 277 -6.87 21.50 -24.33
CA ALA A 277 -7.30 22.69 -25.05
C ALA A 277 -6.92 23.94 -24.22
N ARG A 278 -5.93 24.71 -24.67
CA ARG A 278 -5.59 25.99 -24.04
C ARG A 278 -6.77 26.95 -24.24
N LEU A 279 -7.53 27.16 -23.17
CA LEU A 279 -8.61 28.13 -23.17
C LEU A 279 -8.04 29.54 -23.38
N PRO A 280 -8.59 30.35 -24.31
CA PRO A 280 -8.35 31.79 -24.35
C PRO A 280 -8.54 32.41 -22.96
N LYS A 281 -7.80 33.47 -22.60
CA LYS A 281 -7.82 34.07 -21.24
C LYS A 281 -9.25 34.33 -20.73
N ASP A 282 -10.13 34.82 -21.59
CA ASP A 282 -11.53 35.04 -21.25
C ASP A 282 -12.30 33.74 -21.00
N ALA A 283 -12.04 32.70 -21.80
CA ALA A 283 -12.62 31.38 -21.62
C ALA A 283 -12.09 30.66 -20.38
N ALA A 284 -10.80 30.81 -20.04
CA ALA A 284 -10.25 30.29 -18.80
C ALA A 284 -10.94 30.92 -17.57
N ARG A 285 -11.11 32.25 -17.59
CA ARG A 285 -11.84 32.98 -16.54
C ARG A 285 -13.30 32.53 -16.44
N TRP A 286 -13.99 32.31 -17.56
CA TRP A 286 -15.37 31.79 -17.55
C TRP A 286 -15.44 30.36 -17.02
N PHE A 287 -14.44 29.52 -17.33
CA PHE A 287 -14.38 28.15 -16.83
C PHE A 287 -14.17 28.10 -15.32
N GLU A 288 -13.25 28.91 -14.78
CA GLU A 288 -13.06 29.07 -13.33
C GLU A 288 -14.34 29.61 -12.65
N GLN A 289 -15.00 30.60 -13.27
CA GLN A 289 -16.29 31.11 -12.78
C GLN A 289 -17.35 30.00 -12.76
N ALA A 290 -17.39 29.14 -13.78
CA ALA A 290 -18.34 28.05 -13.88
C ALA A 290 -18.11 26.99 -12.80
N LEU A 291 -16.86 26.62 -12.54
CA LEU A 291 -16.48 25.69 -11.46
C LEU A 291 -16.88 26.26 -10.09
N ALA A 292 -16.50 27.52 -9.81
CA ALA A 292 -16.83 28.18 -8.55
C ALA A 292 -18.35 28.38 -8.34
N ALA A 293 -19.12 28.59 -9.42
CA ALA A 293 -20.57 28.62 -9.35
C ALA A 293 -21.14 27.23 -9.04
N ARG A 294 -20.56 26.17 -9.63
CA ARG A 294 -20.97 24.78 -9.39
C ARG A 294 -20.73 24.32 -7.95
N GLU A 295 -19.59 24.70 -7.36
CA GLU A 295 -19.30 24.44 -5.94
C GLU A 295 -20.30 25.12 -5.00
N ARG A 296 -20.88 26.26 -5.41
CA ARG A 296 -21.91 26.98 -4.65
C ARG A 296 -23.33 26.49 -4.92
N GLY A 297 -23.51 25.53 -5.84
CA GLY A 297 -24.83 25.06 -6.28
C GLY A 297 -25.61 26.09 -7.11
N ASP A 298 -24.95 27.11 -7.65
CA ASP A 298 -25.55 28.10 -8.55
C ASP A 298 -25.47 27.59 -9.99
N ASP A 299 -26.44 26.75 -10.33
CA ASP A 299 -26.43 26.00 -11.57
C ASP A 299 -26.64 26.89 -12.82
N ASP A 300 -27.45 27.94 -12.68
CA ASP A 300 -27.76 28.89 -13.74
C ASP A 300 -26.52 29.70 -14.14
N THR A 301 -25.76 30.18 -13.15
CA THR A 301 -24.49 30.91 -13.40
C THR A 301 -23.44 29.99 -14.01
N ALA A 302 -23.33 28.74 -13.52
CA ALA A 302 -22.39 27.76 -14.05
C ALA A 302 -22.69 27.43 -15.51
N GLU A 303 -23.96 27.18 -15.84
CA GLU A 303 -24.42 26.90 -17.19
C GLU A 303 -24.13 28.04 -18.16
N ALA A 304 -24.46 29.28 -17.77
CA ALA A 304 -24.18 30.47 -18.58
C ALA A 304 -22.67 30.63 -18.86
N ALA A 305 -21.83 30.34 -17.86
CA ALA A 305 -20.39 30.42 -17.97
C ALA A 305 -19.81 29.29 -18.86
N TYR A 306 -20.24 28.03 -18.69
CA TYR A 306 -19.83 26.93 -19.57
C TYR A 306 -20.25 27.16 -21.02
N ARG A 307 -21.45 27.70 -21.28
CA ARG A 307 -21.85 28.06 -22.66
C ARG A 307 -20.96 29.12 -23.28
N ARG A 308 -20.45 30.08 -22.49
CA ARG A 308 -19.46 31.07 -22.98
C ARG A 308 -18.11 30.43 -23.28
N VAL A 309 -17.67 29.49 -22.45
CA VAL A 309 -16.48 28.68 -22.72
C VAL A 309 -16.63 27.94 -24.04
N LEU A 310 -17.76 27.27 -24.26
CA LEU A 310 -18.03 26.51 -25.48
C LEU A 310 -18.28 27.38 -26.71
N ALA A 311 -18.71 28.63 -26.54
CA ALA A 311 -18.78 29.59 -27.64
C ALA A 311 -17.38 30.01 -28.11
N ALA A 312 -16.41 30.11 -27.20
CA ALA A 312 -15.02 30.42 -27.52
C ALA A 312 -14.21 29.19 -27.97
N VAL A 313 -14.47 28.03 -27.37
CA VAL A 313 -13.79 26.76 -27.63
C VAL A 313 -14.84 25.63 -27.74
N PRO A 314 -15.42 25.41 -28.95
CA PRO A 314 -16.54 24.48 -29.13
C PRO A 314 -16.30 23.00 -28.75
N GLY A 315 -15.04 22.56 -28.77
CA GLY A 315 -14.61 21.20 -28.47
C GLY A 315 -14.01 21.01 -27.07
N PHE A 316 -14.17 21.96 -26.15
CA PHE A 316 -13.57 21.82 -24.81
C PHE A 316 -14.29 20.76 -23.96
N VAL A 317 -13.74 19.55 -23.94
CA VAL A 317 -14.32 18.35 -23.30
C VAL A 317 -14.72 18.57 -21.82
N PRO A 318 -13.91 19.20 -20.95
CA PRO A 318 -14.32 19.46 -19.58
C PRO A 318 -15.58 20.33 -19.45
N ALA A 319 -15.76 21.35 -20.31
CA ALA A 319 -16.98 22.16 -20.30
C ALA A 319 -18.19 21.41 -20.90
N LEU A 320 -17.97 20.55 -21.91
CA LEU A 320 -19.02 19.69 -22.47
C LEU A 320 -19.55 18.71 -21.41
N ILE A 321 -18.66 18.02 -20.68
CA ILE A 321 -19.01 17.09 -19.61
C ILE A 321 -19.74 17.81 -18.49
N ASN A 322 -19.19 18.93 -18.00
CA ASN A 322 -19.79 19.65 -16.89
C ASN A 322 -21.16 20.22 -17.26
N LEU A 323 -21.32 20.82 -18.45
CA LEU A 323 -22.62 21.29 -18.93
C LEU A 323 -23.62 20.14 -19.11
N ALA A 324 -23.18 18.99 -19.63
CA ALA A 324 -24.04 17.81 -19.75
C ALA A 324 -24.54 17.32 -18.39
N ASN A 325 -23.70 17.37 -17.34
CA ASN A 325 -24.12 17.05 -15.98
C ASN A 325 -25.18 18.05 -15.45
N ILE A 326 -25.08 19.34 -15.78
CA ILE A 326 -26.12 20.34 -15.46
C ILE A 326 -27.43 19.97 -16.14
N CYS A 327 -27.40 19.80 -17.47
CA CYS A 327 -28.57 19.47 -18.26
C CYS A 327 -29.24 18.20 -17.73
N ARG A 328 -28.46 17.16 -17.42
CA ARG A 328 -28.93 15.91 -16.83
C ARG A 328 -29.59 16.11 -15.45
N GLN A 329 -29.01 16.92 -14.58
CA GLN A 329 -29.58 17.25 -13.26
C GLN A 329 -30.88 18.08 -13.38
N SER A 330 -31.00 18.88 -14.43
CA SER A 330 -32.22 19.63 -14.77
C SER A 330 -33.22 18.84 -15.64
N ASP A 331 -33.06 17.52 -15.76
CA ASP A 331 -33.91 16.61 -16.56
C ASP A 331 -33.95 16.90 -18.08
N ARG A 332 -33.00 17.69 -18.60
CA ARG A 332 -32.80 17.95 -20.04
C ARG A 332 -31.90 16.86 -20.64
N CYS A 333 -32.38 15.62 -20.63
CA CYS A 333 -31.60 14.46 -21.03
C CYS A 333 -31.13 14.50 -22.50
N ASP A 334 -31.95 15.03 -23.42
CA ASP A 334 -31.60 15.12 -24.84
C ASP A 334 -30.41 16.06 -25.08
N GLU A 335 -30.38 17.21 -24.40
CA GLU A 335 -29.25 18.17 -24.48
C GLU A 335 -27.98 17.57 -23.86
N ALA A 336 -28.12 16.86 -22.73
CA ALA A 336 -27.01 16.16 -22.10
C ALA A 336 -26.40 15.08 -23.02
N GLU A 337 -27.25 14.33 -23.72
CA GLU A 337 -26.83 13.32 -24.69
C GLU A 337 -26.07 13.94 -25.86
N GLU A 338 -26.58 15.04 -26.42
CA GLU A 338 -25.90 15.75 -27.52
C GLU A 338 -24.53 16.28 -27.09
N LEU A 339 -24.42 16.83 -25.87
CA LEU A 339 -23.18 17.33 -25.30
C LEU A 339 -22.15 16.22 -25.06
N LEU A 340 -22.57 15.07 -24.52
CA LEU A 340 -21.68 13.91 -24.34
C LEU A 340 -21.29 13.28 -25.68
N ALA A 341 -22.20 13.24 -26.65
CA ALA A 341 -21.88 12.78 -28.01
C ALA A 341 -20.88 13.71 -28.71
N ARG A 342 -20.93 15.02 -28.45
CA ARG A 342 -19.90 15.97 -28.87
C ARG A 342 -18.57 15.69 -28.18
N ALA A 343 -18.57 15.52 -26.86
CA ALA A 343 -17.35 15.21 -26.11
C ALA A 343 -16.65 13.93 -26.63
N LEU A 344 -17.43 12.89 -26.94
CA LEU A 344 -16.91 11.64 -27.50
C LEU A 344 -16.40 11.77 -28.95
N ARG A 345 -16.89 12.75 -29.72
CA ARG A 345 -16.34 13.08 -31.05
C ARG A 345 -14.99 13.76 -30.95
N GLU A 346 -14.81 14.63 -29.96
CA GLU A 346 -13.52 15.30 -29.70
C GLU A 346 -12.49 14.30 -29.16
N GLU A 347 -12.90 13.47 -28.20
CA GLU A 347 -12.04 12.44 -27.59
C GLU A 347 -12.70 11.05 -27.63
N PRO A 348 -12.50 10.31 -28.73
CA PRO A 348 -13.02 8.95 -28.85
C PRO A 348 -12.39 8.02 -27.81
N GLY A 349 -13.21 7.51 -26.89
CA GLY A 349 -12.78 6.55 -25.88
C GLY A 349 -12.28 7.14 -24.57
N ASP A 350 -12.49 8.44 -24.31
CA ASP A 350 -12.23 9.02 -22.99
C ASP A 350 -13.07 8.27 -21.91
N PRO A 351 -12.43 7.59 -20.94
CA PRO A 351 -13.14 6.83 -19.92
C PRO A 351 -14.03 7.69 -19.03
N VAL A 352 -13.72 8.99 -18.87
CA VAL A 352 -14.54 9.94 -18.10
C VAL A 352 -15.82 10.27 -18.85
N VAL A 353 -15.75 10.59 -20.15
CA VAL A 353 -16.93 10.84 -20.99
C VAL A 353 -17.85 9.61 -21.02
N LEU A 354 -17.27 8.42 -21.20
CA LEU A 354 -17.99 7.16 -21.21
C LEU A 354 -18.67 6.85 -19.87
N LEU A 355 -18.02 7.17 -18.73
CA LEU A 355 -18.66 7.05 -17.42
C LEU A 355 -19.87 7.98 -17.28
N HIS A 356 -19.76 9.24 -17.74
CA HIS A 356 -20.91 10.17 -17.73
C HIS A 356 -22.04 9.72 -18.68
N LEU A 357 -21.71 9.09 -19.81
CA LEU A 357 -22.71 8.48 -20.69
C LEU A 357 -23.42 7.29 -20.03
N ALA A 358 -22.68 6.45 -19.29
CA ALA A 358 -23.27 5.36 -18.51
C ALA A 358 -24.21 5.90 -17.42
N VAL A 359 -23.85 7.00 -16.74
CA VAL A 359 -24.74 7.68 -15.77
C VAL A 359 -26.02 8.15 -16.44
N LEU A 360 -25.92 8.79 -17.62
CA LEU A 360 -27.08 9.28 -18.36
C LEU A 360 -27.99 8.12 -18.78
N ARG A 361 -27.43 7.02 -19.31
CA ARG A 361 -28.20 5.82 -19.67
C ARG A 361 -28.88 5.19 -18.47
N ALA A 362 -28.23 5.14 -17.31
CA ALA A 362 -28.86 4.66 -16.09
C ALA A 362 -30.03 5.55 -15.63
N GLN A 363 -29.92 6.88 -15.76
CA GLN A 363 -31.01 7.81 -15.45
C GLN A 363 -32.21 7.67 -16.41
N GLN A 364 -31.95 7.33 -17.67
CA GLN A 364 -32.98 7.01 -18.67
C GLN A 364 -33.55 5.58 -18.50
N GLU A 365 -33.17 4.87 -17.43
CA GLU A 365 -33.54 3.47 -17.17
C GLU A 365 -33.06 2.47 -18.25
N ALA A 366 -32.14 2.90 -19.12
CA ALA A 366 -31.49 2.07 -20.13
C ALA A 366 -30.33 1.24 -19.52
N TYR A 367 -30.65 0.44 -18.51
CA TYR A 367 -29.67 -0.23 -17.65
C TYR A 367 -28.76 -1.21 -18.39
N ARG A 368 -29.24 -1.87 -19.45
CA ARG A 368 -28.40 -2.77 -20.28
C ARG A 368 -27.35 -2.02 -21.09
N GLU A 369 -27.70 -0.84 -21.60
CA GLU A 369 -26.74 0.02 -22.30
C GLU A 369 -25.71 0.58 -21.32
N ALA A 370 -26.16 1.02 -20.14
CA ALA A 370 -25.27 1.44 -19.07
C ALA A 370 -24.30 0.34 -18.65
N GLU A 371 -24.78 -0.91 -18.48
CA GLU A 371 -23.94 -2.08 -18.17
C GLU A 371 -22.91 -2.37 -19.28
N ALA A 372 -23.31 -2.28 -20.55
CA ALA A 372 -22.40 -2.48 -21.67
C ALA A 372 -21.27 -1.42 -21.71
N ILE A 373 -21.61 -0.15 -21.48
CA ILE A 373 -20.62 0.94 -21.41
C ILE A 373 -19.69 0.72 -20.21
N LEU A 374 -20.23 0.43 -19.03
CA LEU A 374 -19.44 0.15 -17.83
C LEU A 374 -18.47 -1.02 -18.02
N ASN A 375 -18.91 -2.11 -18.65
CA ASN A 375 -18.05 -3.27 -18.92
C ASN A 375 -16.96 -3.00 -19.97
N SER A 376 -17.14 -1.97 -20.80
CA SER A 376 -16.10 -1.53 -21.75
C SER A 376 -14.99 -0.71 -21.10
N LEU A 377 -15.24 -0.18 -19.89
CA LEU A 377 -14.29 0.63 -19.15
C LEU A 377 -13.33 -0.21 -18.31
N ASN A 378 -12.08 0.22 -18.25
CA ASN A 378 -11.11 -0.27 -17.28
C ASN A 378 -11.06 0.69 -16.08
N PRO A 379 -11.48 0.29 -14.87
CA PRO A 379 -11.48 1.18 -13.70
C PRO A 379 -10.10 1.72 -13.30
N ALA A 380 -9.01 1.08 -13.76
CA ALA A 380 -7.65 1.56 -13.51
C ALA A 380 -7.29 2.82 -14.32
N GLU A 381 -7.94 3.02 -15.47
CA GLU A 381 -7.74 4.18 -16.36
C GLU A 381 -8.56 5.39 -15.91
N LEU A 382 -9.53 5.21 -15.01
CA LEU A 382 -10.27 6.31 -14.41
C LEU A 382 -9.44 7.05 -13.34
N PRO A 383 -9.56 8.39 -13.27
CA PRO A 383 -9.11 9.19 -12.15
C PRO A 383 -9.56 8.58 -10.81
N ARG A 384 -8.67 8.59 -9.82
CA ARG A 384 -8.83 7.82 -8.57
C ARG A 384 -10.08 8.22 -7.78
N ASP A 385 -10.40 9.51 -7.82
CA ASP A 385 -11.59 10.15 -7.25
C ASP A 385 -12.91 9.73 -7.92
N LEU A 386 -12.87 9.33 -9.20
CA LEU A 386 -14.06 8.86 -9.94
C LEU A 386 -14.32 7.35 -9.80
N ARG A 387 -13.36 6.57 -9.30
CA ARG A 387 -13.50 5.11 -9.13
C ARG A 387 -14.64 4.72 -8.17
N PRO A 388 -14.83 5.37 -7.00
CA PRO A 388 -15.99 5.11 -6.15
C PRO A 388 -17.32 5.34 -6.88
N SER A 389 -17.41 6.40 -7.71
CA SER A 389 -18.59 6.69 -8.52
C SER A 389 -18.85 5.63 -9.59
N TYR A 390 -17.80 5.14 -10.26
CA TYR A 390 -17.91 4.01 -11.19
C TYR A 390 -18.47 2.76 -10.51
N TYR A 391 -17.90 2.37 -9.35
CA TYR A 391 -18.34 1.18 -8.63
C TYR A 391 -19.73 1.34 -8.02
N GLY A 392 -20.08 2.54 -7.58
CA GLY A 392 -21.43 2.89 -7.14
C GLY A 392 -22.45 2.74 -8.26
N LEU A 393 -22.15 3.27 -9.45
CA LEU A 393 -23.01 3.16 -10.62
C LEU A 393 -23.15 1.71 -11.09
N ALA A 394 -22.04 0.96 -11.17
CA ALA A 394 -22.06 -0.47 -11.50
C ALA A 394 -22.90 -1.28 -10.50
N GLY A 395 -22.79 -0.95 -9.21
CA GLY A 395 -23.64 -1.50 -8.17
C GLY A 395 -25.12 -1.22 -8.39
N HIS A 396 -25.47 0.03 -8.66
CA HIS A 396 -26.84 0.46 -8.92
C HIS A 396 -27.44 -0.21 -10.17
N VAL A 397 -26.72 -0.17 -11.30
CA VAL A 397 -27.14 -0.80 -12.56
C VAL A 397 -27.35 -2.31 -12.37
N ALA A 398 -26.44 -2.99 -11.66
CA ALA A 398 -26.57 -4.41 -11.37
C ALA A 398 -27.81 -4.72 -10.51
N LEU A 399 -28.21 -3.86 -9.58
CA LEU A 399 -29.46 -4.04 -8.82
C LEU A 399 -30.70 -3.91 -9.71
N GLN A 400 -30.72 -2.93 -10.62
CA GLN A 400 -31.84 -2.73 -11.54
C GLN A 400 -31.97 -3.85 -12.57
N LEU A 401 -30.87 -4.54 -12.88
CA LEU A 401 -30.83 -5.73 -13.74
C LEU A 401 -31.09 -7.05 -12.99
N ASP A 402 -31.50 -7.00 -11.72
CA ASP A 402 -31.73 -8.18 -10.86
C ASP A 402 -30.48 -9.07 -10.70
N GLN A 403 -29.31 -8.43 -10.60
CA GLN A 403 -28.01 -9.07 -10.40
C GLN A 403 -27.40 -8.70 -9.03
N PRO A 404 -28.04 -9.04 -7.90
CA PRO A 404 -27.65 -8.53 -6.59
C PRO A 404 -26.27 -9.00 -6.12
N ASN A 405 -25.76 -10.15 -6.58
CA ASN A 405 -24.40 -10.59 -6.26
C ASN A 405 -23.32 -9.76 -6.99
N ALA A 406 -23.58 -9.36 -8.23
CA ALA A 406 -22.70 -8.46 -8.98
C ALA A 406 -22.70 -7.07 -8.34
N ALA A 407 -23.87 -6.60 -7.89
CA ALA A 407 -23.99 -5.35 -7.14
C ALA A 407 -23.15 -5.37 -5.85
N VAL A 408 -23.23 -6.45 -5.07
CA VAL A 408 -22.40 -6.62 -3.86
C VAL A 408 -20.90 -6.58 -4.19
N ALA A 409 -20.46 -7.25 -5.26
CA ALA A 409 -19.05 -7.26 -5.64
C ALA A 409 -18.55 -5.87 -6.08
N ALA A 410 -19.34 -5.14 -6.89
CA ALA A 410 -19.01 -3.79 -7.33
C ALA A 410 -18.94 -2.81 -6.15
N LEU A 411 -19.96 -2.82 -5.28
CA LEU A 411 -20.04 -1.90 -4.14
C LEU A 411 -18.96 -2.15 -3.08
N ARG A 412 -18.51 -3.40 -2.90
CA ARG A 412 -17.34 -3.71 -2.06
C ARG A 412 -16.08 -3.05 -2.61
N ARG A 413 -15.81 -3.16 -3.91
CA ARG A 413 -14.66 -2.51 -4.54
C ARG A 413 -14.74 -0.98 -4.46
N GLY A 414 -15.95 -0.42 -4.50
CA GLY A 414 -16.18 1.00 -4.25
C GLY A 414 -15.77 1.43 -2.84
N LEU A 415 -16.14 0.64 -1.82
CA LEU A 415 -15.74 0.88 -0.43
C LEU A 415 -14.27 0.58 -0.16
N ASP A 416 -13.64 -0.35 -0.88
CA ASP A 416 -12.20 -0.56 -0.78
C ASP A 416 -11.43 0.68 -1.29
N ALA A 417 -11.98 1.39 -2.27
CA ALA A 417 -11.43 2.63 -2.81
C ALA A 417 -11.71 3.86 -1.93
N ASP A 418 -12.89 3.91 -1.29
CA ASP A 418 -13.29 4.95 -0.34
C ASP A 418 -14.04 4.34 0.87
N PRO A 419 -13.30 3.90 1.92
CA PRO A 419 -13.90 3.24 3.08
C PRO A 419 -14.86 4.12 3.89
N GLY A 420 -14.81 5.44 3.72
CA GLY A 420 -15.64 6.41 4.42
C GLY A 420 -16.97 6.73 3.72
N ASN A 421 -17.24 6.14 2.55
CA ASN A 421 -18.40 6.50 1.74
C ASN A 421 -19.72 5.91 2.30
N GLU A 422 -20.46 6.70 3.06
CA GLU A 422 -21.72 6.27 3.67
C GLU A 422 -22.78 5.83 2.63
N GLN A 423 -22.81 6.48 1.46
CA GLN A 423 -23.75 6.14 0.38
C GLN A 423 -23.45 4.75 -0.19
N LEU A 424 -22.17 4.43 -0.44
CA LEU A 424 -21.77 3.10 -0.90
C LEU A 424 -21.99 2.03 0.19
N ALA A 425 -21.77 2.36 1.46
CA ALA A 425 -22.05 1.46 2.59
C ALA A 425 -23.55 1.12 2.69
N ALA A 426 -24.41 2.13 2.57
CA ALA A 426 -25.86 1.96 2.55
C ALA A 426 -26.32 1.15 1.32
N ALA A 427 -25.80 1.47 0.13
CA ALA A 427 -26.09 0.73 -1.09
C ALA A 427 -25.63 -0.73 -0.99
N LEU A 428 -24.46 -1.01 -0.40
CA LEU A 428 -23.98 -2.37 -0.19
C LEU A 428 -24.86 -3.14 0.81
N ALA A 429 -25.32 -2.48 1.87
CA ALA A 429 -26.26 -3.09 2.82
C ALA A 429 -27.57 -3.48 2.13
N ALA A 430 -28.14 -2.57 1.32
CA ALA A 430 -29.34 -2.85 0.52
C ALA A 430 -29.10 -3.99 -0.49
N ALA A 431 -27.98 -3.97 -1.20
CA ALA A 431 -27.60 -5.02 -2.14
C ALA A 431 -27.43 -6.39 -1.45
N ARG A 432 -26.88 -6.44 -0.23
CA ARG A 432 -26.78 -7.66 0.58
C ARG A 432 -28.15 -8.18 1.03
N VAL A 433 -29.10 -7.30 1.32
CA VAL A 433 -30.48 -7.71 1.62
C VAL A 433 -31.12 -8.37 0.40
N LEU A 434 -31.00 -7.73 -0.77
CA LEU A 434 -31.53 -8.24 -2.04
C LEU A 434 -30.82 -9.51 -2.53
N ALA A 435 -29.51 -9.63 -2.30
CA ALA A 435 -28.74 -10.85 -2.54
C ALA A 435 -29.13 -11.98 -1.56
N GLY A 436 -29.95 -11.70 -0.56
CA GLY A 436 -30.33 -12.63 0.50
C GLY A 436 -29.18 -12.92 1.48
N ASP A 437 -28.09 -12.16 1.46
CA ASP A 437 -26.94 -12.31 2.35
C ASP A 437 -27.23 -11.79 3.77
N TYR A 438 -28.01 -10.69 3.89
CA TYR A 438 -28.44 -10.15 5.18
C TYR A 438 -29.34 -11.12 5.95
N PHE A 439 -30.29 -11.75 5.24
CA PHE A 439 -31.12 -12.80 5.83
C PHE A 439 -30.36 -14.12 5.94
N ARG A 440 -29.42 -14.47 5.04
CA ARG A 440 -28.56 -15.64 5.25
C ARG A 440 -27.76 -15.57 6.56
N GLY A 441 -27.30 -14.39 6.97
CA GLY A 441 -26.67 -14.20 8.29
C GLY A 441 -27.61 -14.48 9.48
N LEU A 442 -28.93 -14.33 9.31
CA LEU A 442 -29.94 -14.46 10.38
C LEU A 442 -30.81 -15.72 10.27
N THR A 443 -30.92 -16.35 9.09
CA THR A 443 -31.87 -17.45 8.81
C THR A 443 -31.27 -18.63 8.06
N THR A 444 -30.01 -18.60 7.60
CA THR A 444 -29.36 -19.87 7.25
C THR A 444 -28.81 -20.49 8.52
N PRO A 445 -29.28 -21.66 8.96
CA PRO A 445 -28.46 -22.45 9.86
C PRO A 445 -27.16 -22.69 9.10
N HIS A 446 -26.05 -22.17 9.63
CA HIS A 446 -24.70 -22.45 9.18
C HIS A 446 -24.64 -23.93 8.78
N ARG A 447 -24.68 -24.24 7.48
CA ARG A 447 -24.59 -25.62 7.06
C ARG A 447 -23.14 -25.99 7.28
N GLN A 448 -22.85 -26.54 8.47
CA GLN A 448 -21.55 -27.08 8.83
C GLN A 448 -20.94 -27.72 7.59
N PRO A 449 -19.73 -27.30 7.19
CA PRO A 449 -19.12 -27.76 5.95
C PRO A 449 -19.13 -29.28 5.90
N ARG A 450 -19.25 -29.85 4.69
CA ARG A 450 -19.47 -31.30 4.52
C ARG A 450 -18.45 -32.14 5.28
N TRP A 451 -17.20 -31.69 5.39
CA TRP A 451 -16.15 -32.35 6.16
C TRP A 451 -16.44 -32.38 7.68
N ALA A 452 -17.04 -31.34 8.26
CA ALA A 452 -17.42 -31.28 9.67
C ALA A 452 -18.55 -32.25 10.03
N ARG A 453 -19.26 -32.77 9.02
CA ARG A 453 -20.32 -33.77 9.17
C ARG A 453 -19.86 -35.19 8.85
N GLN A 454 -18.71 -35.36 8.21
CA GLN A 454 -18.18 -36.66 7.86
C GLN A 454 -17.56 -37.33 9.07
N VAL A 455 -17.75 -38.64 9.18
CA VAL A 455 -17.05 -39.45 10.17
C VAL A 455 -15.54 -39.30 9.96
N ILE A 456 -14.81 -39.13 11.05
CA ILE A 456 -13.35 -39.10 11.08
C ILE A 456 -12.85 -40.19 12.01
N ASP A 457 -11.86 -40.95 11.54
CA ASP A 457 -11.13 -41.90 12.37
C ASP A 457 -9.99 -41.15 13.06
N PRO A 458 -9.92 -41.09 14.41
CA PRO A 458 -8.79 -40.49 15.13
C PRO A 458 -7.43 -41.12 14.82
N GLY A 459 -7.42 -42.37 14.36
CA GLY A 459 -6.25 -43.11 13.96
C GLY A 459 -5.80 -42.86 12.51
N LEU A 460 -6.48 -41.98 11.77
CA LEU A 460 -6.23 -41.79 10.34
C LEU A 460 -4.76 -41.48 10.03
N ALA A 461 -4.28 -42.03 8.91
CA ALA A 461 -2.98 -41.67 8.37
C ALA A 461 -3.00 -40.23 7.82
N TRP A 462 -1.83 -39.60 7.73
CA TRP A 462 -1.72 -38.22 7.26
C TRP A 462 -2.28 -38.03 5.83
N SER A 463 -2.03 -38.99 4.94
CA SER A 463 -2.56 -38.96 3.57
C SER A 463 -4.07 -39.21 3.50
N GLU A 464 -4.63 -40.01 4.39
CA GLU A 464 -6.09 -40.21 4.52
C GLU A 464 -6.78 -38.93 4.97
N GLY A 465 -6.17 -38.18 5.90
CA GLY A 465 -6.63 -36.85 6.28
C GLY A 465 -6.66 -35.89 5.10
N LEU A 466 -5.57 -35.83 4.33
CA LEU A 466 -5.47 -34.99 3.14
C LEU A 466 -6.43 -35.40 2.02
N GLN A 467 -6.81 -36.68 1.90
CA GLN A 467 -7.82 -37.10 0.93
C GLN A 467 -9.22 -36.50 1.19
N ARG A 468 -9.46 -35.94 2.38
CA ARG A 468 -10.69 -35.19 2.69
C ARG A 468 -10.74 -33.83 1.97
N TYR A 469 -9.60 -33.31 1.51
CA TYR A 469 -9.52 -31.99 0.86
C TYR A 469 -10.01 -32.07 -0.58
N THR A 470 -10.40 -30.94 -1.17
CA THR A 470 -10.68 -30.83 -2.61
C THR A 470 -9.36 -30.92 -3.39
N VAL A 471 -9.44 -31.21 -4.71
CA VAL A 471 -8.24 -31.20 -5.56
C VAL A 471 -7.55 -29.83 -5.57
N PRO A 472 -8.27 -28.69 -5.66
CA PRO A 472 -7.64 -27.38 -5.54
C PRO A 472 -6.97 -27.12 -4.19
N GLN A 473 -7.58 -27.51 -3.06
CA GLN A 473 -6.96 -27.40 -1.72
C GLN A 473 -5.63 -28.17 -1.67
N LEU A 474 -5.60 -29.39 -2.20
CA LEU A 474 -4.39 -30.20 -2.27
C LEU A 474 -3.32 -29.60 -3.17
N ARG A 475 -3.71 -28.98 -4.30
CA ARG A 475 -2.77 -28.27 -5.17
C ARG A 475 -2.22 -27.01 -4.51
N SER A 476 -3.05 -26.32 -3.75
CA SER A 476 -2.66 -25.14 -2.96
C SER A 476 -1.62 -25.52 -1.91
N LEU A 477 -1.89 -26.56 -1.12
CA LEU A 477 -0.95 -27.11 -0.15
C LEU A 477 0.35 -27.59 -0.81
N ALA A 478 0.25 -28.32 -1.93
CA ALA A 478 1.43 -28.81 -2.63
C ALA A 478 2.34 -27.69 -3.14
N ARG A 479 1.78 -26.55 -3.58
CA ARG A 479 2.56 -25.35 -3.95
C ARG A 479 3.30 -24.76 -2.75
N ARG A 480 2.64 -24.61 -1.60
CA ARG A 480 3.28 -24.13 -0.35
C ARG A 480 4.42 -25.05 0.09
N LEU A 481 4.23 -26.35 -0.09
CA LEU A 481 5.25 -27.36 0.18
C LEU A 481 6.30 -27.46 -0.94
N GLY A 482 6.29 -26.57 -1.93
CA GLY A 482 7.27 -26.52 -3.02
C GLY A 482 7.33 -27.77 -3.90
N LEU A 483 6.20 -28.47 -4.06
CA LEU A 483 6.09 -29.63 -4.95
C LEU A 483 5.84 -29.17 -6.40
N ARG A 484 6.66 -29.67 -7.33
CA ARG A 484 6.54 -29.41 -8.78
C ARG A 484 5.86 -30.59 -9.47
N GLY A 485 5.26 -30.35 -10.64
CA GLY A 485 4.67 -31.42 -11.47
C GLY A 485 3.34 -32.00 -10.97
N THR A 486 2.64 -31.30 -10.06
CA THR A 486 1.42 -31.78 -9.39
C THR A 486 0.16 -31.72 -10.25
N SER A 487 0.21 -31.05 -11.41
CA SER A 487 -0.94 -30.87 -12.31
C SER A 487 -1.47 -32.18 -12.89
N ARG A 488 -0.60 -33.19 -13.07
CA ARG A 488 -0.92 -34.51 -13.66
C ARG A 488 -1.32 -35.57 -12.62
N LEU A 489 -1.21 -35.28 -11.33
CA LEU A 489 -1.52 -36.24 -10.26
C LEU A 489 -3.02 -36.33 -10.00
N ARG A 490 -3.52 -37.56 -9.84
CA ARG A 490 -4.89 -37.80 -9.33
C ARG A 490 -4.97 -37.42 -7.85
N LYS A 491 -6.18 -37.16 -7.34
CA LYS A 491 -6.42 -36.72 -5.96
C LYS A 491 -5.67 -37.54 -4.90
N ALA A 492 -5.77 -38.87 -4.95
CA ALA A 492 -5.10 -39.76 -4.00
C ALA A 492 -3.56 -39.66 -4.10
N GLN A 493 -3.01 -39.61 -5.32
CA GLN A 493 -1.57 -39.45 -5.54
C GLN A 493 -1.06 -38.10 -5.05
N LEU A 494 -1.87 -37.04 -5.22
CA LEU A 494 -1.54 -35.70 -4.77
C LEU A 494 -1.56 -35.60 -3.23
N ALA A 495 -2.55 -36.23 -2.58
CA ALA A 495 -2.60 -36.33 -1.12
C ALA A 495 -1.40 -37.09 -0.56
N GLU A 496 -1.01 -38.20 -1.19
CA GLU A 496 0.17 -38.98 -0.79
C GLU A 496 1.48 -38.18 -0.97
N ALA A 497 1.63 -37.48 -2.11
CA ALA A 497 2.78 -36.63 -2.36
C ALA A 497 2.88 -35.47 -1.35
N ALA A 498 1.75 -34.84 -1.02
CA ALA A 498 1.68 -33.78 -0.02
C ALA A 498 2.00 -34.30 1.39
N ALA A 499 1.48 -35.46 1.79
CA ALA A 499 1.80 -36.11 3.06
C ALA A 499 3.30 -36.42 3.17
N LEU A 500 3.91 -36.99 2.12
CA LEU A 500 5.35 -37.27 2.11
C LEU A 500 6.20 -35.99 2.20
N ALA A 501 5.76 -34.92 1.54
CA ALA A 501 6.44 -33.62 1.62
C ALA A 501 6.35 -33.02 3.02
N LEU A 502 5.17 -33.09 3.66
CA LEU A 502 4.97 -32.66 5.04
C LEU A 502 5.88 -33.44 6.00
N ARG A 503 5.92 -34.78 5.90
CA ARG A 503 6.82 -35.62 6.72
C ARG A 503 8.28 -35.18 6.65
N ARG A 504 8.77 -34.81 5.46
CA ARG A 504 10.16 -34.39 5.26
C ARG A 504 10.43 -32.95 5.67
N ARG A 505 9.41 -32.08 5.58
CA ARG A 505 9.54 -30.62 5.76
C ARG A 505 8.87 -30.12 7.03
N LEU A 506 8.35 -31.00 7.89
CA LEU A 506 7.65 -30.61 9.11
C LEU A 506 8.45 -29.66 10.02
N PRO A 507 9.76 -29.83 10.24
CA PRO A 507 10.55 -28.86 11.01
C PRO A 507 10.52 -27.45 10.40
N ARG A 508 10.53 -27.35 9.07
CA ARG A 508 10.43 -26.07 8.36
C ARG A 508 9.01 -25.51 8.39
N VAL A 509 7.99 -26.36 8.27
CA VAL A 509 6.58 -25.93 8.40
C VAL A 509 6.34 -25.40 9.80
N TRP A 510 6.84 -26.06 10.84
CA TRP A 510 6.77 -25.61 12.24
C TRP A 510 7.35 -24.20 12.43
N GLN A 511 8.52 -23.92 11.83
CA GLN A 511 9.14 -22.59 11.87
C GLN A 511 8.35 -21.51 11.12
N LEU A 512 7.46 -21.90 10.20
CA LEU A 512 6.59 -20.98 9.46
C LEU A 512 5.23 -20.77 10.13
N LEU A 513 4.90 -21.55 11.17
CA LEU A 513 3.67 -21.36 11.94
C LEU A 513 3.82 -20.16 12.86
N GLU A 514 2.77 -19.35 12.95
CA GLU A 514 2.65 -18.28 13.92
C GLU A 514 2.63 -18.83 15.36
N PRO A 515 3.06 -18.04 16.37
CA PRO A 515 3.06 -18.49 17.77
C PRO A 515 1.71 -19.04 18.25
N GLU A 516 0.61 -18.46 17.78
CA GLU A 516 -0.76 -18.88 18.12
C GLU A 516 -1.14 -20.23 17.50
N GLU A 517 -0.62 -20.54 16.30
CA GLU A 517 -0.81 -21.84 15.65
C GLU A 517 0.01 -22.94 16.34
N GLN A 518 1.24 -22.60 16.75
CA GLN A 518 2.07 -23.47 17.56
C GLN A 518 1.41 -23.76 18.92
N GLU A 519 0.88 -22.74 19.60
CA GLU A 519 0.14 -22.90 20.84
C GLU A 519 -1.10 -23.79 20.65
N ALA A 520 -1.88 -23.58 19.59
CA ALA A 520 -3.05 -24.39 19.29
C ALA A 520 -2.71 -25.87 19.02
N LEU A 521 -1.61 -26.16 18.32
CA LEU A 521 -1.13 -27.53 18.12
C LEU A 521 -0.64 -28.17 19.42
N LEU A 522 0.09 -27.44 20.27
CA LEU A 522 0.53 -27.91 21.58
C LEU A 522 -0.66 -28.17 22.51
N TRP A 523 -1.67 -27.29 22.48
CA TRP A 523 -2.90 -27.44 23.24
C TRP A 523 -3.67 -28.69 22.80
N LEU A 524 -3.91 -28.86 21.49
CA LEU A 524 -4.55 -30.07 20.94
C LEU A 524 -3.75 -31.33 21.27
N HIS A 525 -2.42 -31.26 21.23
CA HIS A 525 -1.56 -32.37 21.58
C HIS A 525 -1.68 -32.76 23.06
N ALA A 526 -1.75 -31.78 23.96
CA ALA A 526 -1.97 -32.00 25.39
C ALA A 526 -3.33 -32.66 25.68
N GLN A 527 -4.33 -32.45 24.82
CA GLN A 527 -5.62 -33.17 24.86
C GLN A 527 -5.56 -34.58 24.25
N GLY A 528 -4.36 -35.13 24.02
CA GLY A 528 -4.21 -36.43 23.39
C GLY A 528 -4.47 -36.43 21.88
N GLY A 529 -4.41 -35.26 21.23
CA GLY A 529 -4.54 -35.11 19.78
C GLY A 529 -5.96 -34.97 19.24
N ILE A 530 -6.96 -34.94 20.12
CA ILE A 530 -8.37 -34.86 19.75
C ILE A 530 -9.04 -33.88 20.71
N ALA A 531 -9.77 -32.90 20.20
CA ALA A 531 -10.57 -32.00 21.02
C ALA A 531 -11.84 -31.57 20.30
N SER A 532 -12.82 -31.07 21.04
CA SER A 532 -14.00 -30.44 20.44
C SER A 532 -13.57 -29.31 19.50
N TYR A 533 -14.10 -29.30 18.27
CA TYR A 533 -13.78 -28.25 17.32
C TYR A 533 -14.29 -26.89 17.80
N LYS A 534 -15.43 -26.87 18.49
CA LYS A 534 -15.93 -25.67 19.14
C LYS A 534 -14.96 -25.15 20.20
N ALA A 535 -14.40 -26.02 21.04
CA ALA A 535 -13.41 -25.60 22.05
C ALA A 535 -12.13 -25.01 21.41
N LEU A 536 -11.73 -25.52 20.24
CA LEU A 536 -10.64 -24.94 19.46
C LEU A 536 -11.02 -23.54 18.92
N GLN A 537 -12.23 -23.38 18.39
CA GLN A 537 -12.74 -22.10 17.88
C GLN A 537 -12.93 -21.05 18.99
N ASP A 538 -13.51 -21.45 20.12
CA ASP A 538 -13.75 -20.57 21.27
C ASP A 538 -12.43 -20.00 21.83
N ARG A 539 -11.32 -20.77 21.72
CA ARG A 539 -10.01 -20.37 22.21
C ARG A 539 -9.15 -19.63 21.20
N PHE A 540 -9.23 -19.97 19.92
CA PHE A 540 -8.31 -19.48 18.88
C PHE A 540 -9.01 -18.79 17.69
N GLY A 541 -10.28 -18.43 17.84
CA GLY A 541 -11.06 -17.65 16.86
C GLY A 541 -12.06 -18.48 16.07
N SER A 542 -13.20 -17.86 15.72
CA SER A 542 -14.27 -18.53 14.98
C SER A 542 -13.94 -18.70 13.50
N ALA A 543 -13.91 -19.93 13.03
CA ALA A 543 -13.74 -20.28 11.62
C ALA A 543 -14.96 -19.97 10.72
N GLU A 544 -16.06 -19.42 11.24
CA GLU A 544 -17.36 -19.35 10.53
C GLU A 544 -17.37 -18.42 9.31
N ASP A 545 -16.52 -17.38 9.30
CA ASP A 545 -16.42 -16.41 8.21
C ASP A 545 -15.40 -16.81 7.12
N ASP A 546 -14.56 -17.83 7.39
CA ASP A 546 -13.43 -18.26 6.54
C ASP A 546 -13.76 -19.47 5.63
N TRP A 547 -15.02 -19.94 5.61
CA TRP A 547 -15.38 -21.21 4.94
C TRP A 547 -15.23 -21.20 3.41
N SER A 548 -15.23 -20.02 2.80
CA SER A 548 -15.08 -19.85 1.36
C SER A 548 -13.72 -19.24 1.03
N ASP A 549 -12.97 -19.89 0.14
CA ASP A 549 -11.82 -19.33 -0.60
C ASP A 549 -10.39 -19.53 -0.04
N TRP A 550 -10.20 -20.35 0.99
CA TRP A 550 -8.85 -20.75 1.46
C TRP A 550 -8.03 -21.63 0.50
N GLU A 551 -8.57 -21.93 -0.69
CA GLU A 551 -7.80 -22.53 -1.78
C GLU A 551 -6.83 -21.53 -2.42
N ARG A 552 -7.20 -20.24 -2.39
CA ARG A 552 -6.52 -19.13 -3.07
C ARG A 552 -5.81 -18.22 -2.08
N ASN A 553 -6.41 -18.00 -0.91
CA ASN A 553 -5.92 -17.09 0.10
C ASN A 553 -5.59 -17.84 1.41
N GLU A 554 -4.70 -17.26 2.21
CA GLU A 554 -4.44 -17.73 3.57
C GLU A 554 -5.65 -17.39 4.47
N PRO A 555 -6.18 -18.33 5.27
CA PRO A 555 -7.27 -18.04 6.20
C PRO A 555 -6.89 -17.05 7.31
N ALA A 556 -7.86 -16.26 7.76
CA ALA A 556 -7.67 -15.29 8.84
C ALA A 556 -7.63 -15.93 10.23
N THR A 557 -8.23 -17.12 10.40
CA THR A 557 -8.41 -17.77 11.72
C THR A 557 -7.45 -18.94 11.94
N VAL A 558 -6.97 -19.10 13.18
CA VAL A 558 -6.03 -20.18 13.57
C VAL A 558 -6.57 -21.58 13.26
N PRO A 559 -7.83 -21.95 13.59
CA PRO A 559 -8.35 -23.29 13.27
C PRO A 559 -8.37 -23.59 11.77
N MET A 560 -8.53 -22.56 10.93
CA MET A 560 -8.49 -22.69 9.48
C MET A 560 -7.06 -22.75 8.96
N ARG A 561 -6.12 -21.93 9.46
CA ARG A 561 -4.71 -22.04 9.04
C ARG A 561 -4.07 -23.38 9.40
N LEU A 562 -4.43 -23.98 10.53
CA LEU A 562 -3.97 -25.33 10.90
C LEU A 562 -4.46 -26.43 9.95
N GLN A 563 -5.70 -26.31 9.46
CA GLN A 563 -6.19 -27.18 8.39
C GLN A 563 -5.55 -26.76 7.04
N TRP A 564 -5.24 -25.50 6.83
CA TRP A 564 -4.64 -25.04 5.58
C TRP A 564 -3.23 -25.61 5.39
N TRP A 565 -2.50 -25.77 6.50
CA TRP A 565 -1.21 -26.47 6.54
C TRP A 565 -1.32 -27.99 6.47
N GLY A 566 -2.53 -28.56 6.53
CA GLY A 566 -2.72 -30.01 6.52
C GLY A 566 -2.30 -30.70 7.81
N LEU A 567 -2.30 -29.99 8.94
CA LEU A 567 -1.84 -30.48 10.24
C LEU A 567 -2.98 -30.98 11.13
N VAL A 568 -4.15 -30.34 11.00
CA VAL A 568 -5.38 -30.67 11.72
C VAL A 568 -6.46 -31.09 10.72
N PHE A 569 -7.30 -32.04 11.12
CA PHE A 569 -8.46 -32.48 10.35
C PHE A 569 -9.70 -32.45 11.22
N VAL A 570 -10.85 -32.14 10.61
CA VAL A 570 -12.11 -32.03 11.36
C VAL A 570 -13.17 -32.96 10.77
N GLY A 571 -13.95 -33.54 11.67
CA GLY A 571 -15.08 -34.42 11.38
C GLY A 571 -15.78 -34.83 12.65
N ARG A 572 -16.64 -35.85 12.60
CA ARG A 572 -17.36 -36.37 13.77
C ARG A 572 -16.82 -37.74 14.15
N LEU A 573 -16.68 -38.01 15.44
CA LEU A 573 -16.45 -39.37 15.90
C LEU A 573 -17.70 -40.23 15.66
N PRO A 574 -17.56 -41.55 15.47
CA PRO A 574 -18.71 -42.44 15.34
C PRO A 574 -19.68 -42.28 16.54
N GLY A 575 -20.93 -41.91 16.26
CA GLY A 575 -21.95 -41.70 17.29
C GLY A 575 -22.01 -40.30 17.90
N GLU A 576 -21.11 -39.38 17.55
CA GLU A 576 -21.10 -38.00 18.05
C GLU A 576 -21.79 -37.01 17.10
N THR A 577 -22.46 -36.02 17.68
CA THR A 577 -23.17 -34.96 16.93
C THR A 577 -22.32 -33.72 16.68
N GLN A 578 -21.31 -33.48 17.53
CA GLN A 578 -20.42 -32.32 17.44
C GLN A 578 -19.12 -32.69 16.72
N PRO A 579 -18.55 -31.78 15.89
CA PRO A 579 -17.27 -32.02 15.26
C PRO A 579 -16.11 -31.93 16.25
N VAL A 580 -15.07 -32.72 15.98
CA VAL A 580 -13.79 -32.73 16.69
C VAL A 580 -12.65 -32.37 15.74
N ALA A 581 -11.65 -31.66 16.26
CA ALA A 581 -10.36 -31.50 15.62
C ALA A 581 -9.44 -32.66 15.99
N VAL A 582 -8.76 -33.24 14.99
CA VAL A 582 -7.87 -34.39 15.13
C VAL A 582 -6.50 -34.07 14.55
N ILE A 583 -5.45 -34.33 15.33
CA ILE A 583 -4.07 -34.41 14.85
C ILE A 583 -3.72 -35.90 14.66
N PRO A 584 -3.39 -36.35 13.43
CA PRO A 584 -3.04 -37.74 13.18
C PRO A 584 -1.92 -38.24 14.10
N PRO A 585 -1.94 -39.50 14.57
CA PRO A 585 -0.92 -40.04 15.47
C PRO A 585 0.52 -39.93 14.93
N GLU A 586 0.68 -40.05 13.62
CA GLU A 586 1.96 -39.84 12.94
C GLU A 586 2.45 -38.40 13.05
N VAL A 587 1.57 -37.42 12.82
CA VAL A 587 1.87 -35.99 12.92
C VAL A 587 2.28 -35.64 14.35
N ARG A 588 1.56 -36.17 15.35
CA ARG A 588 1.87 -35.94 16.76
C ARG A 588 3.27 -36.39 17.14
N ARG A 589 3.68 -37.59 16.71
CA ARG A 589 5.03 -38.12 17.01
C ARG A 589 6.11 -37.24 16.38
N GLN A 590 5.92 -36.82 15.13
CA GLN A 590 6.91 -35.97 14.47
C GLN A 590 6.95 -34.55 15.05
N LEU A 591 5.79 -33.95 15.37
CA LEU A 591 5.73 -32.65 16.04
C LEU A 591 6.43 -32.68 17.40
N GLN A 592 6.27 -33.77 18.17
CA GLN A 592 7.00 -33.98 19.41
C GLN A 592 8.52 -33.99 19.23
N GLU A 593 9.02 -34.58 18.14
CA GLU A 593 10.45 -34.56 17.82
C GLU A 593 10.93 -33.18 17.38
N VAL A 594 10.06 -32.40 16.74
CA VAL A 594 10.38 -31.06 16.22
C VAL A 594 10.49 -30.03 17.33
N TRP A 595 9.55 -29.97 18.28
CA TRP A 595 9.55 -28.95 19.34
C TRP A 595 10.32 -29.34 20.60
N ARG A 596 10.84 -30.58 20.69
CA ARG A 596 11.81 -30.99 21.73
C ARG A 596 13.25 -30.61 21.37
N ARG A 597 13.49 -30.28 20.10
CA ARG A 597 14.74 -29.75 19.57
C ARG A 597 14.66 -28.23 19.50
#